data_AF-A0A2E2QYL3-F1
#
_entry.id   AF-A0A2E2QYL3-F1
#
_cell.length_a   1.000
_cell.length_b   1.000
_cell.length_c   1.000
_cell.angle_alpha   90.00
_cell.angle_beta   90.00
_cell.angle_gamma   90.00
#
_symmetry.space_group_name_H-M   'P 1'
#
loop_
_entity.id
_entity.type
_entity.pdbx_description
1 polymer ?
#
loop_
_entity_poly.entity_id
_entity_poly.type
_entity_poly.pdbx_seq_one_letter_code
_entity_poly.pdbx_strand_id
1 'polypeptide(L)'
;MGYNPFRWYTSGKYRTKPLKANAPLLLKIRNGDFEYSPFFLESKDNDKLYDDMYQQFMETSHIKDEFNKQTEAHQYAKMKRIKAQKLMEKGIEEENSRLMELKRRLSEEFGKCLWNKSENRQRGKGTTEDLYWWYKKQTKMGQTPSEIAIQLGRKTTAGLLPK
;
A
#
# COMPACT_ATOMS: atom_id res chain seq x y z
N MET A 1 4.19 19.88 7.09
CA MET A 1 4.43 18.61 7.82
C MET A 1 5.72 18.82 8.60
N GLY A 2 5.69 18.81 9.94
CA GLY A 2 6.89 19.07 10.75
C GLY A 2 7.94 17.96 10.58
N TYR A 3 9.22 18.31 10.69
CA TYR A 3 10.31 17.34 10.63
C TYR A 3 10.14 16.29 11.74
N ASN A 4 10.04 15.02 11.35
CA ASN A 4 9.99 13.90 12.29
C ASN A 4 11.28 13.09 12.14
N PRO A 5 12.17 13.08 13.16
CA PRO A 5 13.43 12.34 13.13
C PRO A 5 13.27 10.85 12.78
N PHE A 6 12.14 10.24 13.17
CA PHE A 6 11.85 8.82 12.92
C PHE A 6 11.22 8.55 11.54
N ARG A 7 10.85 9.59 10.78
CA ARG A 7 10.21 9.44 9.46
C ARG A 7 10.93 10.26 8.37
N TRP A 8 12.24 10.46 8.53
CA TRP A 8 13.10 11.18 7.59
C TRP A 8 13.09 10.59 6.17
N TYR A 9 12.76 9.30 6.04
CA TYR A 9 12.76 8.57 4.78
C TYR A 9 11.45 8.68 3.98
N THR A 10 10.40 9.32 4.51
CA THR A 10 9.09 9.43 3.82
C THR A 10 8.79 10.86 3.41
N SER A 11 8.29 11.08 2.19
CA SER A 11 7.81 12.41 1.75
C SER A 11 6.29 12.53 1.87
N GLY A 12 5.55 11.42 1.85
CA GLY A 12 4.09 11.39 1.91
C GLY A 12 3.42 11.75 0.59
N LYS A 13 4.15 11.73 -0.54
CA LYS A 13 3.70 12.19 -1.86
C LYS A 13 2.49 11.41 -2.37
N TYR A 14 2.50 10.09 -2.18
CA TYR A 14 1.47 9.18 -2.70
C TYR A 14 0.47 8.71 -1.64
N ARG A 15 0.53 9.28 -0.42
CA ARG A 15 -0.24 8.77 0.71
C ARG A 15 -1.65 9.34 0.72
N THR A 16 -2.64 8.48 0.51
CA THR A 16 -4.04 8.75 0.85
C THR A 16 -4.27 8.50 2.34
N LYS A 17 -5.17 9.29 2.95
CA LYS A 17 -5.51 9.11 4.36
C LYS A 17 -6.49 7.93 4.49
N PRO A 18 -6.14 6.87 5.23
CA PRO A 18 -7.03 5.73 5.38
C PRO A 18 -8.28 6.11 6.19
N LEU A 19 -9.38 5.41 5.92
CA LEU A 19 -10.61 5.59 6.69
C LEU A 19 -10.46 4.99 8.10
N LYS A 20 -11.27 5.49 9.03
CA LYS A 20 -11.32 5.01 10.42
C LYS A 20 -11.53 3.49 10.46
N ALA A 21 -10.99 2.83 11.48
CA ALA A 21 -11.03 1.37 11.61
C ALA A 21 -12.46 0.80 11.55
N ASN A 22 -13.43 1.51 12.11
CA ASN A 22 -14.82 1.11 12.16
C ASN A 22 -15.60 1.35 10.86
N ALA A 23 -15.00 1.96 9.83
CA ALA A 23 -15.67 2.22 8.56
C ALA A 23 -16.05 0.90 7.84
N PRO A 24 -17.17 0.89 7.10
CA PRO A 24 -17.58 -0.22 6.24
C PRO A 24 -16.46 -0.69 5.30
N LEU A 25 -16.33 -2.00 5.10
CA LEU A 25 -15.27 -2.57 4.26
C LEU A 25 -15.38 -2.07 2.83
N LEU A 26 -16.59 -2.04 2.26
CA LEU A 26 -16.81 -1.58 0.89
C LEU A 26 -16.36 -0.11 0.70
N LEU A 27 -16.55 0.75 1.71
CA LEU A 27 -16.04 2.14 1.65
C LEU A 27 -14.52 2.20 1.73
N LYS A 28 -13.89 1.35 2.56
CA LYS A 28 -12.43 1.26 2.65
C LYS A 28 -11.80 0.78 1.35
N ILE A 29 -12.40 -0.21 0.72
CA ILE A 29 -12.00 -0.70 -0.61
C ILE A 29 -12.10 0.44 -1.62
N ARG A 30 -13.24 1.14 -1.69
CA ARG A 30 -13.45 2.29 -2.59
C ARG A 30 -12.49 3.46 -2.33
N ASN A 31 -12.09 3.68 -1.09
CA ASN A 31 -11.12 4.71 -0.72
C ASN A 31 -9.68 4.35 -1.11
N GLY A 32 -9.44 3.09 -1.49
CA GLY A 32 -8.13 2.58 -1.82
C GLY A 32 -7.28 2.21 -0.59
N ASP A 33 -7.90 1.96 0.57
CA ASP A 33 -7.17 1.62 1.82
C ASP A 33 -6.35 0.32 1.68
N PHE A 34 -6.78 -0.60 0.80
CA PHE A 34 -6.15 -1.90 0.56
C PHE A 34 -5.38 -1.97 -0.76
N GLU A 35 -5.23 -0.84 -1.45
CA GLU A 35 -4.46 -0.77 -2.69
C GLU A 35 -2.96 -0.75 -2.40
N TYR A 36 -2.17 -0.81 -3.47
CA TYR A 36 -0.71 -0.87 -3.45
C TYR A 36 -0.07 0.16 -2.50
N SER A 37 0.93 -0.25 -1.72
CA SER A 37 1.54 0.64 -0.72
C SER A 37 2.21 1.86 -1.38
N PRO A 38 1.89 3.09 -0.90
CA PRO A 38 2.56 4.32 -1.34
C PRO A 38 4.09 4.29 -1.19
N PHE A 39 4.61 3.53 -0.23
CA PHE A 39 6.05 3.47 0.04
C PHE A 39 6.86 2.89 -1.10
N PHE A 40 6.30 1.95 -1.87
CA PHE A 40 7.01 1.39 -3.02
C PHE A 40 7.15 2.39 -4.17
N LEU A 41 6.15 3.23 -4.38
CA LEU A 41 6.24 4.32 -5.35
C LEU A 41 7.31 5.33 -4.92
N GLU A 42 7.34 5.70 -3.64
CA GLU A 42 8.40 6.55 -3.10
C GLU A 42 9.78 5.87 -3.22
N SER A 43 9.89 4.55 -3.02
CA SER A 43 11.15 3.82 -3.20
C SER A 43 11.66 3.95 -4.63
N LYS A 44 10.81 3.67 -5.63
CA LYS A 44 11.16 3.79 -7.05
C LYS A 44 11.57 5.21 -7.43
N ASP A 45 10.92 6.22 -6.87
CA ASP A 45 11.32 7.61 -7.07
C ASP A 45 12.73 7.88 -6.50
N ASN A 46 13.08 7.30 -5.34
CA ASN A 46 14.42 7.47 -4.76
C ASN A 46 15.49 6.67 -5.50
N ASP A 47 15.16 5.51 -6.07
CA ASP A 47 16.08 4.76 -6.92
C ASP A 47 16.43 5.56 -8.18
N LYS A 48 15.44 6.16 -8.85
CA LYS A 48 15.68 7.07 -9.98
C LYS A 48 16.54 8.26 -9.59
N LEU A 49 16.23 8.91 -8.46
CA LEU A 49 17.03 10.03 -7.96
C LEU A 49 18.46 9.62 -7.61
N TYR A 50 18.68 8.38 -7.18
CA TYR A 50 20.02 7.86 -6.95
C TYR A 50 20.80 7.78 -8.27
N ASP A 51 20.19 7.22 -9.31
CA ASP A 51 20.81 7.11 -10.64
C ASP A 51 21.11 8.48 -11.24
N ASP A 52 20.16 9.42 -11.14
CA ASP A 52 20.32 10.80 -11.61
C ASP A 52 21.48 11.50 -10.88
N MET A 53 21.53 11.39 -9.55
CA MET A 53 22.61 11.99 -8.74
C MET A 53 23.97 11.37 -9.04
N TYR A 54 24.01 10.06 -9.26
CA TYR A 54 25.21 9.34 -9.63
C TYR A 54 25.73 9.82 -11.01
N GLN A 55 24.85 9.86 -12.01
CA GLN A 55 25.20 10.33 -13.37
C GLN A 55 25.67 11.79 -13.36
N GLN A 56 24.96 12.68 -12.67
CA GLN A 56 25.35 14.09 -12.53
C GLN A 56 26.75 14.25 -11.92
N PHE A 57 27.08 13.44 -10.90
CA PHE A 57 28.42 13.46 -10.30
C PHE A 57 29.48 12.93 -11.27
N MET A 58 29.18 11.86 -12.00
CA MET A 58 30.06 11.31 -13.02
C MET A 58 30.33 12.30 -14.16
N GLU A 59 29.36 13.12 -14.55
CA GLU A 59 29.53 14.14 -15.59
C GLU A 59 30.30 15.37 -15.11
N THR A 60 30.02 15.83 -13.89
CA THR A 60 30.53 17.13 -13.40
C THR A 60 31.92 17.03 -12.76
N SER A 61 32.26 15.90 -12.15
CA SER A 61 33.50 15.76 -11.37
C SER A 61 34.76 15.79 -12.24
N HIS A 62 35.76 16.55 -11.79
CA HIS A 62 37.08 16.69 -12.42
C HIS A 62 38.10 15.61 -12.00
N ILE A 63 37.65 14.57 -11.29
CA ILE A 63 38.50 13.47 -10.83
C ILE A 63 38.97 12.68 -12.05
N LYS A 64 40.29 12.54 -12.21
CA LYS A 64 40.89 11.85 -13.35
C LYS A 64 40.87 10.33 -13.22
N ASP A 65 40.98 9.83 -12.00
CA ASP A 65 40.95 8.40 -11.71
C ASP A 65 39.51 7.90 -11.64
N GLU A 66 39.17 6.98 -12.55
CA GLU A 66 37.82 6.48 -12.75
C GLU A 66 37.30 5.69 -11.53
N PHE A 67 38.15 4.91 -10.86
CA PHE A 67 37.73 4.10 -9.71
C PHE A 67 37.37 4.97 -8.50
N ASN A 68 38.19 5.98 -8.23
CA ASN A 68 37.93 6.95 -7.17
C ASN A 68 36.68 7.77 -7.47
N LYS A 69 36.52 8.19 -8.72
CA LYS A 69 35.34 8.92 -9.18
C LYS A 69 34.04 8.14 -8.99
N GLN A 70 34.00 6.86 -9.35
CA GLN A 70 32.84 5.99 -9.13
C GLN A 70 32.53 5.81 -7.64
N THR A 71 33.56 5.62 -6.82
CA THR A 71 33.40 5.45 -5.37
C THR A 71 32.79 6.70 -4.73
N GLU A 72 33.28 7.89 -5.09
CA GLU A 72 32.74 9.16 -4.60
C GLU A 72 31.32 9.41 -5.11
N ALA A 73 31.02 9.09 -6.37
CA ALA A 73 29.67 9.18 -6.92
C ALA A 73 28.67 8.31 -6.12
N HIS A 74 29.07 7.08 -5.78
CA HIS A 74 28.27 6.21 -4.91
C HIS A 74 28.09 6.79 -3.51
N GLN A 75 29.12 7.42 -2.94
CA GLN A 75 29.01 8.09 -1.63
C GLN A 75 28.06 9.28 -1.68
N TYR A 76 28.13 10.10 -2.73
CA TYR A 76 27.25 11.25 -2.95
C TYR A 76 25.78 10.85 -3.04
N ALA A 77 25.46 9.79 -3.79
CA ALA A 77 24.10 9.30 -3.95
C ALA A 77 23.63 8.35 -2.83
N LYS A 78 24.53 7.86 -1.97
CA LYS A 78 24.30 6.81 -0.95
C LYS A 78 23.01 6.98 -0.15
N MET A 79 22.68 8.21 0.23
CA MET A 79 21.51 8.47 1.08
C MET A 79 20.19 8.17 0.38
N LYS A 80 20.11 8.34 -0.95
CA LYS A 80 18.91 8.00 -1.73
C LYS A 80 18.70 6.50 -1.76
N ARG A 81 19.77 5.72 -1.95
CA ARG A 81 19.73 4.25 -1.89
C ARG A 81 19.28 3.74 -0.52
N ILE A 82 19.86 4.27 0.57
CA ILE A 82 19.45 3.88 1.94
C ILE A 82 17.98 4.22 2.19
N LYS A 83 17.54 5.39 1.72
CA LYS A 83 16.14 5.80 1.82
C LYS A 83 15.21 4.86 1.04
N ALA A 84 15.56 4.48 -0.18
CA ALA A 84 14.80 3.51 -0.98
C ALA A 84 14.68 2.16 -0.28
N GLN A 85 15.79 1.62 0.22
CA GLN A 85 15.79 0.36 0.99
C GLN A 85 14.88 0.44 2.22
N LYS A 86 14.93 1.55 2.98
CA LYS A 86 14.07 1.73 4.15
C LYS A 86 12.59 1.86 3.78
N LEU A 87 12.29 2.53 2.68
CA LEU A 87 10.94 2.62 2.14
C LEU A 87 10.40 1.26 1.73
N MET A 88 11.23 0.43 1.09
CA MET A 88 10.86 -0.92 0.68
C MET A 88 10.56 -1.82 1.88
N GLU A 89 11.40 -1.80 2.92
CA GLU A 89 11.16 -2.52 4.18
C GLU A 89 9.80 -2.14 4.79
N LYS A 90 9.52 -0.84 4.89
CA LYS A 90 8.25 -0.34 5.44
C LYS A 90 7.06 -0.61 4.53
N GLY A 91 7.26 -0.60 3.21
CA GLY A 91 6.24 -1.01 2.24
C GLY A 91 5.81 -2.45 2.45
N ILE A 92 6.75 -3.36 2.66
CA ILE A 92 6.47 -4.79 2.91
C ILE A 92 5.71 -4.98 4.22
N GLU A 93 6.16 -4.34 5.31
CA GLU A 93 5.45 -4.39 6.60
C GLU A 93 3.99 -3.91 6.47
N GLU A 94 3.77 -2.81 5.75
CA GLU A 94 2.45 -2.23 5.55
C GLU A 94 1.57 -3.10 4.65
N GLU A 95 2.10 -3.64 3.55
CA GLU A 95 1.34 -4.53 2.67
C GLU A 95 0.90 -5.81 3.38
N ASN A 96 1.80 -6.44 4.14
CA ASN A 96 1.45 -7.62 4.93
C ASN A 96 0.33 -7.30 5.93
N SER A 97 0.42 -6.14 6.58
CA SER A 97 -0.62 -5.68 7.52
C SER A 97 -1.96 -5.43 6.83
N ARG A 98 -1.96 -4.75 5.67
CA ARG A 98 -3.16 -4.48 4.86
C ARG A 98 -3.79 -5.77 4.35
N LEU A 99 -2.98 -6.71 3.87
CA LEU A 99 -3.43 -8.02 3.38
C LEU A 99 -4.13 -8.81 4.48
N MET A 100 -3.50 -8.90 5.66
CA MET A 100 -4.08 -9.58 6.82
C MET A 100 -5.36 -8.90 7.28
N GLU A 101 -5.41 -7.57 7.28
CA GLU A 101 -6.62 -6.81 7.62
C GLU A 101 -7.75 -7.05 6.61
N LEU A 102 -7.46 -7.05 5.31
CA LEU A 102 -8.43 -7.33 4.25
C LEU A 102 -9.03 -8.73 4.41
N LYS A 103 -8.17 -9.74 4.60
CA LYS A 103 -8.59 -11.13 4.82
C LYS A 103 -9.49 -11.26 6.05
N ARG A 104 -9.10 -10.62 7.16
CA ARG A 104 -9.89 -10.60 8.40
C ARG A 104 -11.26 -9.95 8.16
N ARG A 105 -11.30 -8.75 7.59
CA ARG A 105 -12.56 -8.01 7.35
C ARG A 105 -13.50 -8.74 6.39
N LEU A 106 -12.97 -9.36 5.32
CA LEU A 106 -13.78 -10.19 4.43
C LEU A 106 -14.38 -11.38 5.20
N SER A 107 -13.59 -12.04 6.06
CA SER A 107 -14.12 -13.16 6.86
C SER A 107 -15.20 -12.71 7.84
N GLU A 108 -15.04 -11.54 8.47
CA GLU A 108 -16.01 -10.96 9.41
C GLU A 108 -17.29 -10.52 8.71
N GLU A 109 -17.18 -9.88 7.55
CA GLU A 109 -18.35 -9.38 6.84
C GLU A 109 -19.21 -10.49 6.23
N PHE A 110 -18.55 -11.54 5.74
CA PHE A 110 -19.22 -12.65 5.06
C PHE A 110 -19.46 -13.87 5.95
N GLY A 111 -18.97 -13.85 7.20
CA GLY A 111 -19.06 -14.96 8.16
C GLY A 111 -18.31 -16.23 7.74
N LYS A 112 -17.57 -16.19 6.62
CA LYS A 112 -16.86 -17.34 6.04
C LYS A 112 -15.55 -16.90 5.40
N CYS A 113 -14.47 -17.65 5.68
CA CYS A 113 -13.19 -17.43 5.03
C CYS A 113 -13.14 -18.16 3.68
N LEU A 114 -13.27 -17.41 2.58
CA LEU A 114 -13.18 -17.94 1.20
C LEU A 114 -11.86 -17.56 0.51
N TRP A 115 -10.85 -17.15 1.29
CA TRP A 115 -9.63 -16.51 0.78
C TRP A 115 -8.86 -17.41 -0.18
N ASN A 116 -8.52 -18.63 0.27
CA ASN A 116 -7.77 -19.58 -0.55
C ASN A 116 -8.54 -19.95 -1.85
N LYS A 117 -9.88 -19.96 -1.82
CA LYS A 117 -10.71 -20.21 -3.01
C LYS A 117 -10.76 -19.01 -3.97
N SER A 118 -10.47 -17.81 -3.46
CA SER A 118 -10.41 -16.59 -4.25
C SER A 118 -9.12 -16.48 -5.06
N GLU A 119 -8.01 -17.05 -4.56
CA GLU A 119 -6.69 -17.02 -5.22
C GLU A 119 -6.58 -17.97 -6.42
N ASN A 120 -7.37 -19.05 -6.46
CA ASN A 120 -7.27 -20.09 -7.48
C ASN A 120 -7.51 -19.60 -8.93
N ARG A 121 -8.16 -18.45 -9.13
CA ARG A 121 -8.33 -17.87 -10.47
C ARG A 121 -8.56 -16.36 -10.39
N GLN A 122 -7.98 -15.62 -11.33
CA GLN A 122 -8.32 -14.22 -11.54
C GLN A 122 -9.79 -14.09 -11.97
N ARG A 123 -10.49 -13.10 -11.43
CA ARG A 123 -11.90 -12.82 -11.74
C ARG A 123 -12.09 -11.34 -12.06
N GLY A 124 -12.89 -11.04 -13.07
CA GLY A 124 -13.15 -9.66 -13.49
C GLY A 124 -11.87 -8.95 -13.92
N LYS A 125 -11.69 -7.71 -13.48
CA LYS A 125 -10.45 -6.93 -13.70
C LYS A 125 -9.36 -7.26 -12.68
N GLY A 126 -9.65 -8.12 -11.69
CA GLY A 126 -8.74 -8.46 -10.61
C GLY A 126 -8.66 -7.38 -9.52
N THR A 127 -9.69 -6.54 -9.39
CA THR A 127 -9.72 -5.48 -8.37
C THR A 127 -10.14 -5.99 -7.00
N THR A 128 -9.81 -5.24 -5.96
CA THR A 128 -10.27 -5.48 -4.58
C THR A 128 -11.80 -5.42 -4.45
N GLU A 129 -12.47 -4.61 -5.29
CA GLU A 129 -13.93 -4.60 -5.42
C GLU A 129 -14.48 -5.88 -6.06
N ASP A 130 -13.85 -6.37 -7.14
CA ASP A 130 -14.27 -7.63 -7.78
C ASP A 130 -14.21 -8.80 -6.79
N LEU A 131 -13.19 -8.81 -5.92
CA LEU A 131 -13.05 -9.77 -4.84
C LEU A 131 -14.25 -9.70 -3.88
N TYR A 132 -14.63 -8.50 -3.46
CA TYR A 132 -15.78 -8.26 -2.59
C TYR A 132 -17.09 -8.79 -3.19
N TRP A 133 -17.38 -8.43 -4.44
CA TRP A 133 -18.59 -8.87 -5.16
C TRP A 133 -18.61 -10.37 -5.37
N TRP A 134 -17.44 -10.98 -5.58
CA TRP A 134 -17.34 -12.43 -5.68
C TRP A 134 -17.69 -13.12 -4.35
N TYR A 135 -17.18 -12.61 -3.22
CA TYR A 135 -17.53 -13.12 -1.89
C TYR A 135 -19.04 -13.07 -1.64
N LYS A 136 -19.68 -11.96 -2.01
CA LYS A 136 -21.15 -11.80 -1.95
C LYS A 136 -21.87 -12.87 -2.78
N LYS A 137 -21.42 -13.09 -4.02
CA LYS A 137 -22.01 -14.11 -4.90
C LYS A 137 -21.87 -15.52 -4.35
N GLN A 138 -20.74 -15.86 -3.74
CA GLN A 138 -20.53 -17.20 -3.16
C GLN A 138 -21.35 -17.46 -1.90
N THR A 139 -21.49 -16.45 -1.06
CA THR A 139 -22.25 -16.56 0.19
C THR A 139 -23.77 -16.43 -0.03
N LYS A 140 -24.20 -16.08 -1.24
CA LYS A 140 -25.61 -15.85 -1.62
C LYS A 140 -26.29 -14.82 -0.72
N MET A 141 -25.53 -13.85 -0.20
CA MET A 141 -26.07 -12.76 0.60
C MET A 141 -26.73 -11.71 -0.30
N GLY A 142 -27.97 -11.34 0.04
CA GLY A 142 -28.72 -10.30 -0.67
C GLY A 142 -28.14 -8.90 -0.41
N GLN A 143 -28.09 -8.49 0.86
CA GLN A 143 -27.47 -7.25 1.29
C GLN A 143 -26.34 -7.55 2.28
N THR A 144 -25.20 -6.90 2.09
CA THR A 144 -24.06 -7.05 3.01
C THR A 144 -24.11 -6.02 4.14
N PRO A 145 -23.47 -6.29 5.29
CA PRO A 145 -23.36 -5.33 6.38
C PRO A 145 -22.81 -3.96 5.92
N SER A 146 -21.83 -3.95 4.99
CA SER A 146 -21.29 -2.70 4.46
C SER A 146 -22.28 -1.96 3.57
N GLU A 147 -23.05 -2.65 2.73
CA GLU A 147 -24.09 -2.03 1.90
C GLU A 147 -25.20 -1.42 2.77
N ILE A 148 -25.65 -2.15 3.78
CA ILE A 148 -26.67 -1.67 4.73
C ILE A 148 -26.15 -0.43 5.47
N ALA A 149 -24.91 -0.45 5.94
CA ALA A 149 -24.32 0.71 6.60
C ALA A 149 -24.26 1.94 5.69
N ILE A 150 -23.89 1.76 4.42
CA ILE A 150 -23.86 2.85 3.43
C ILE A 150 -25.27 3.39 3.16
N GLN A 151 -26.25 2.51 2.94
CA GLN A 151 -27.63 2.90 2.68
C GLN A 151 -28.25 3.65 3.85
N LEU A 152 -27.91 3.27 5.09
CA LEU A 152 -28.35 3.94 6.31
C LEU A 152 -27.51 5.19 6.68
N GLY A 153 -26.54 5.58 5.86
CA GLY A 153 -25.63 6.70 6.15
C GLY A 153 -24.75 6.48 7.40
N ARG A 154 -24.60 5.24 7.87
CA ARG A 154 -23.83 4.90 9.06
C ARG A 154 -22.34 4.91 8.74
N LYS A 155 -21.57 5.48 9.66
CA LYS A 155 -20.09 5.47 9.59
C LYS A 155 -19.49 4.12 10.00
N THR A 156 -20.31 3.15 10.44
CA THR A 156 -19.85 1.89 11.03
C THR A 156 -20.74 0.70 10.69
N THR A 157 -20.13 -0.49 10.61
CA THR A 157 -20.83 -1.79 10.47
C THR A 157 -21.05 -2.53 11.80
N ALA A 158 -20.69 -1.91 12.93
CA ALA A 158 -20.89 -2.48 14.26
C ALA A 158 -22.37 -2.84 14.49
N GLY A 159 -22.64 -4.07 14.91
CA GLY A 159 -24.00 -4.60 15.11
C GLY A 159 -24.73 -5.07 13.85
N LEU A 160 -24.11 -4.94 12.66
CA LEU A 160 -24.66 -5.45 11.39
C LEU A 160 -23.93 -6.72 10.91
N LEU A 161 -22.82 -7.08 11.54
CA LEU A 161 -22.03 -8.25 11.16
C LEU A 161 -22.80 -9.54 11.47
N PRO A 162 -22.66 -10.58 10.61
CA PRO A 162 -23.22 -11.90 10.91
C PRO A 162 -22.64 -12.43 12.22
N LYS A 163 -23.50 -13.00 13.07
CA LYS A 163 -23.11 -13.67 14.32
C LYS A 163 -22.55 -15.05 14.05
#